data_AF-A0A9P0MW36-F1
#
_entry.id   AF-A0A9P0MW36-F1
#
_cell.length_a   1.000
_cell.length_b   1.000
_cell.length_c   1.000
_cell.angle_alpha   90.00
_cell.angle_beta   90.00
_cell.angle_gamma   90.00
#
_symmetry.space_group_name_H-M   'P 1'
#
loop_
_entity.id
_entity.type
_entity.pdbx_description
1 polymer ?
#
loop_
_entity_poly.entity_id
_entity_poly.type
_entity_poly.pdbx_seq_one_letter_code
_entity_poly.pdbx_strand_id
1 'polypeptide(L)'
;MDVFLMIRRKKLTIFTDAKDTTTVLELKKMIEGILKVTPQSQMLFNKDSQLMDDEKTLAEYGLTSATAKAQSPAPIGLALRWINTKRLCCGLDETDASTNLASQRFCNIPSSFD
;
A
#
# COMPACT_ATOMS: atom_id res chain seq x y z
N MET A 1 -1.49 -5.64 -20.04
CA MET A 1 -1.89 -4.24 -20.24
C MET A 1 -1.48 -3.41 -19.04
N ASP A 2 -1.27 -2.11 -19.22
CA ASP A 2 -0.92 -1.24 -18.10
C ASP A 2 -2.15 -0.93 -17.23
N VAL A 3 -1.93 -0.93 -15.93
CA VAL A 3 -2.92 -0.65 -14.89
C VAL A 3 -2.40 0.47 -14.01
N PHE A 4 -3.29 1.39 -13.65
CA PHE A 4 -2.94 2.53 -12.81
C PHE A 4 -3.43 2.27 -11.39
N LEU A 5 -2.53 2.34 -10.43
CA LEU A 5 -2.76 2.00 -9.05
C LEU A 5 -2.60 3.23 -8.16
N MET A 6 -3.45 3.30 -7.14
CA MET A 6 -3.42 4.33 -6.11
C MET A 6 -3.25 3.67 -4.75
N ILE A 7 -2.02 3.63 -4.27
CA ILE A 7 -1.69 3.02 -2.98
C ILE A 7 -1.89 4.07 -1.88
N ARG A 8 -2.83 3.82 -0.97
CA ARG A 8 -3.20 4.75 0.11
C ARG A 8 -2.80 4.21 1.47
N ARG A 9 -2.21 5.09 2.29
CA ARG A 9 -1.90 4.86 3.71
C ARG A 9 -1.93 6.16 4.50
N LYS A 10 -2.85 6.29 5.46
CA LYS A 10 -2.99 7.51 6.29
C LYS A 10 -3.05 8.76 5.39
N LYS A 11 -2.06 9.66 5.49
CA LYS A 11 -1.94 10.88 4.66
C LYS A 11 -1.11 10.70 3.39
N LEU A 12 -0.53 9.51 3.16
CA LEU A 12 0.34 9.20 2.02
C LEU A 12 -0.46 8.48 0.92
N THR A 13 -0.33 8.98 -0.31
CA THR A 13 -0.91 8.39 -1.51
C THR A 13 0.17 8.29 -2.58
N ILE A 14 0.43 7.08 -3.07
CA ILE A 14 1.39 6.83 -4.14
C ILE A 14 0.60 6.43 -5.39
N PHE A 15 0.84 7.15 -6.48
CA PHE A 15 0.38 6.76 -7.81
C PHE A 15 1.50 6.00 -8.50
N THR A 16 1.20 4.78 -8.93
CA THR A 16 2.14 3.96 -9.68
C THR A 16 1.40 3.25 -10.80
N ASP A 17 2.05 3.11 -11.94
CA ASP A 17 1.65 2.22 -12.99
C ASP A 17 2.35 0.86 -12.83
N ALA A 18 1.68 -0.19 -13.29
CA ALA A 18 2.20 -1.54 -13.34
C ALA A 18 1.53 -2.28 -14.50
N LYS A 19 2.02 -3.47 -14.87
CA LYS A 19 1.28 -4.35 -15.78
C LYS A 19 0.32 -5.23 -14.97
N ASP A 20 -0.82 -5.57 -15.56
CA ASP A 20 -1.76 -6.56 -15.02
C ASP A 20 -1.11 -7.92 -14.68
N THR A 21 -0.07 -8.31 -15.42
CA THR A 21 0.72 -9.52 -15.17
C THR A 21 1.79 -9.39 -14.08
N THR A 22 2.01 -8.19 -13.52
CA THR A 22 2.99 -8.02 -12.44
C THR A 22 2.50 -8.72 -11.19
N THR A 23 3.46 -9.25 -10.43
CA THR A 23 3.18 -9.91 -9.16
C THR A 23 3.08 -8.88 -8.04
N VAL A 24 2.36 -9.24 -6.99
CA VAL A 24 2.27 -8.42 -5.77
C VAL A 24 3.65 -8.20 -5.16
N LEU A 25 4.56 -9.17 -5.29
CA LEU A 25 5.96 -9.03 -4.84
C LEU A 25 6.69 -7.88 -5.56
N GLU A 26 6.53 -7.75 -6.87
CA GLU A 26 7.13 -6.67 -7.66
C GLU A 26 6.55 -5.31 -7.25
N LEU A 27 5.23 -5.26 -7.02
CA LEU A 27 4.57 -4.06 -6.50
C LEU A 27 5.12 -3.63 -5.14
N LYS A 28 5.37 -4.58 -4.23
CA LYS A 28 6.01 -4.31 -2.93
C LYS A 28 7.44 -3.80 -3.07
N LYS A 29 8.21 -4.27 -4.06
CA LYS A 29 9.56 -3.74 -4.35
C LYS A 29 9.53 -2.30 -4.86
N MET A 30 8.53 -1.93 -5.66
CA MET A 30 8.35 -0.53 -6.07
C MET A 30 8.07 0.36 -4.86
N ILE A 31 7.23 -0.10 -3.94
CA ILE A 31 6.93 0.61 -2.68
C ILE A 31 8.16 0.66 -1.76
N GLU A 32 9.00 -0.38 -1.73
CA GLU A 32 10.27 -0.39 -1.01
C GLU A 32 11.19 0.73 -1.51
N GLY A 33 11.23 0.98 -2.82
CA GLY A 33 12.00 2.08 -3.40
C GLY A 33 11.63 3.45 -2.84
N ILE A 34 10.33 3.67 -2.58
CA ILE A 34 9.76 4.94 -2.11
C ILE A 34 9.82 5.04 -0.58
N LEU A 35 9.32 4.03 0.14
CA LEU A 35 9.18 4.04 1.60
C LEU A 35 10.40 3.52 2.35
N LYS A 36 11.38 2.91 1.65
CA LYS A 36 12.58 2.28 2.24
C LYS A 36 12.26 1.18 3.25
N VAL A 37 11.16 0.48 3.02
CA VAL A 37 10.63 -0.57 3.90
C VAL A 37 10.66 -1.89 3.15
N THR A 38 11.16 -2.96 3.79
CA THR A 38 11.29 -4.26 3.13
C THR A 38 9.94 -4.85 2.73
N PRO A 39 9.84 -5.61 1.61
CA PRO A 39 8.57 -6.15 1.12
C PRO A 39 7.87 -7.07 2.12
N GLN A 40 8.63 -7.77 2.97
CA GLN A 40 8.10 -8.64 4.02
C GLN A 40 7.34 -7.89 5.12
N SER A 41 7.69 -6.63 5.36
CA SER A 41 7.01 -5.78 6.34
C SER A 41 5.86 -4.98 5.73
N GLN A 42 5.62 -5.13 4.43
CA GLN A 42 4.52 -4.50 3.71
C GLN A 42 3.35 -5.48 3.54
N MET A 43 2.15 -5.02 3.86
CA MET A 43 0.91 -5.75 3.66
C MET A 43 0.02 -4.92 2.73
N LEU A 44 -0.31 -5.49 1.58
CA LEU A 44 -1.19 -4.88 0.59
C LEU A 44 -2.58 -5.47 0.72
N PHE A 45 -3.57 -4.60 0.60
CA PHE A 45 -4.99 -4.93 0.69
C PHE A 45 -5.72 -4.48 -0.55
N ASN A 46 -6.56 -5.35 -1.09
CA ASN A 46 -7.48 -4.98 -2.16
C ASN A 46 -8.62 -4.10 -1.60
N LYS A 47 -9.49 -3.60 -2.49
CA LYS A 47 -10.71 -2.83 -2.15
C LYS A 47 -11.58 -3.53 -1.10
N ASP A 48 -11.62 -4.86 -1.10
CA ASP A 48 -12.41 -5.68 -0.19
C ASP A 48 -11.68 -5.97 1.15
N SER A 49 -10.59 -5.24 1.44
CA SER A 49 -9.73 -5.46 2.61
C SER A 49 -9.10 -6.85 2.70
N GLN A 50 -9.07 -7.58 1.58
CA GLN A 50 -8.41 -8.88 1.49
C GLN A 50 -6.91 -8.69 1.34
N LEU A 51 -6.13 -9.46 2.12
CA LEU A 51 -4.68 -9.50 2.03
C LEU A 51 -4.23 -10.08 0.69
N MET A 52 -3.28 -9.42 0.06
CA MET A 52 -2.70 -9.87 -1.21
C MET A 52 -1.47 -10.75 -1.01
N ASP A 53 -1.41 -11.86 -1.74
CA ASP A 53 -0.34 -12.87 -1.72
C ASP A 53 0.74 -12.52 -2.74
N ASP A 54 2.01 -12.74 -2.39
CA ASP A 54 3.17 -12.32 -3.18
C ASP A 54 3.29 -13.04 -4.54
N GLU A 55 2.80 -14.28 -4.61
CA GLU A 55 2.87 -15.13 -5.80
C GLU A 55 1.79 -14.79 -6.83
N LYS A 56 0.73 -14.09 -6.41
CA LYS A 56 -0.40 -13.79 -7.27
C LYS A 56 -0.15 -12.53 -8.09
N THR A 57 -0.78 -12.48 -9.24
CA THR A 57 -0.75 -11.32 -10.13
C THR A 57 -1.83 -10.30 -9.77
N LEU A 58 -1.65 -9.04 -10.20
CA LEU A 58 -2.66 -8.00 -10.03
C LEU A 58 -3.98 -8.36 -10.73
N ALA A 59 -3.91 -9.02 -11.88
CA ALA A 59 -5.08 -9.49 -12.62
C ALA A 59 -5.98 -10.43 -11.80
N GLU A 60 -5.42 -11.32 -10.99
CA GLU A 60 -6.17 -12.26 -10.13
C GLU A 60 -7.00 -11.55 -9.05
N TYR A 61 -6.57 -10.35 -8.65
CA TYR A 61 -7.30 -9.48 -7.73
C TYR A 61 -8.29 -8.55 -8.42
N GLY A 62 -8.52 -8.73 -9.73
CA GLY A 62 -9.42 -7.91 -10.53
C GLY A 62 -8.86 -6.53 -10.89
N LEU A 63 -7.54 -6.33 -10.75
CA LEU A 63 -6.84 -5.12 -11.19
C LEU A 63 -6.42 -5.31 -12.64
N THR A 64 -7.31 -4.94 -13.55
CA THR A 64 -7.11 -5.05 -14.99
C THR A 64 -7.25 -3.67 -15.62
N SER A 65 -6.86 -3.52 -16.89
CA SER A 65 -6.98 -2.25 -17.62
C SER A 65 -8.43 -1.72 -17.70
N ALA A 66 -9.43 -2.60 -17.52
CA ALA A 66 -10.83 -2.21 -17.47
C ALA A 66 -11.23 -1.53 -16.15
N THR A 67 -10.64 -1.97 -15.03
CA THR A 67 -10.97 -1.49 -13.68
C THR A 67 -10.00 -0.42 -13.17
N ALA A 68 -8.75 -0.46 -13.61
CA ALA A 68 -7.65 0.39 -13.15
C ALA A 68 -7.17 1.33 -14.28
N LYS A 69 -7.99 2.33 -14.61
CA LYS A 69 -7.75 3.26 -15.73
C LYS A 69 -6.93 4.47 -15.27
N ALA A 70 -6.27 5.16 -16.21
CA ALA A 70 -5.53 6.39 -15.89
C ALA A 70 -6.40 7.47 -15.21
N GLN A 71 -7.65 7.63 -15.68
CA GLN A 71 -8.62 8.59 -15.14
C GLN A 71 -9.24 8.14 -13.81
N SER A 72 -9.19 6.84 -13.51
CA SER A 72 -9.74 6.24 -12.29
C SER A 72 -8.85 5.09 -11.86
N PRO A 73 -7.73 5.40 -11.16
CA PRO A 73 -6.77 4.40 -10.75
C PRO A 73 -7.33 3.53 -9.61
N ALA A 74 -6.96 2.26 -9.61
CA ALA A 74 -7.49 1.31 -8.65
C ALA A 74 -6.87 1.52 -7.26
N PRO A 75 -7.69 1.61 -6.20
CA PRO A 75 -7.19 1.82 -4.86
C PRO A 75 -6.61 0.56 -4.25
N ILE A 76 -5.47 0.70 -3.57
CA ILE A 76 -4.82 -0.36 -2.80
C ILE A 76 -4.52 0.16 -1.41
N GLY A 77 -4.91 -0.60 -0.39
CA GLY A 77 -4.57 -0.30 1.00
C GLY A 77 -3.15 -0.78 1.31
N LEU A 78 -2.33 0.08 1.91
CA LEU A 78 -1.01 -0.31 2.41
C LEU A 78 -0.96 -0.23 3.94
N ALA A 79 -0.63 -1.36 4.57
CA ALA A 79 -0.20 -1.38 5.97
C ALA A 79 1.26 -1.79 6.07
N LEU A 80 1.97 -1.16 7.00
CA LEU A 80 3.34 -1.55 7.33
C LEU A 80 3.35 -2.18 8.71
N ARG A 81 3.99 -3.34 8.80
CA ARG A 81 4.38 -3.95 10.06
C ARG A 81 5.72 -3.34 10.48
N TRP A 82 5.69 -2.46 11.46
CA TRP A 82 6.92 -1.89 11.99
C TRP A 82 7.67 -2.97 12.77
N ILE A 83 8.70 -3.55 12.16
CA ILE A 83 9.70 -4.33 12.88
C ILE A 83 10.73 -3.31 13.36
N ASN A 84 10.85 -3.14 14.68
CA ASN A 84 11.76 -2.20 15.34
C ASN A 84 13.24 -2.58 15.12
N THR A 85 13.72 -2.56 13.88
CA THR A 85 15.12 -2.81 13.55
C THR A 85 15.71 -1.56 12.89
N LYS A 86 16.22 -0.66 13.76
CA LYS A 86 17.09 0.52 13.48
C LYS A 86 16.36 1.70 12.83
N ARG A 87 16.16 2.86 13.49
CA ARG A 87 17.19 3.84 13.91
C ARG A 87 18.46 3.74 13.06
N LEU A 88 18.42 4.30 11.86
CA LEU A 88 19.57 4.91 11.18
C LEU A 88 19.05 5.82 10.07
N CYS A 89 19.09 7.13 10.38
CA CYS A 89 19.45 8.26 9.53
C CYS A 89 19.06 8.13 8.03
N CYS A 90 18.06 8.85 7.53
CA CYS A 90 18.07 10.30 7.37
C CYS A 90 16.70 10.92 7.68
N GLY A 91 16.71 12.10 8.29
CA GLY A 91 15.52 12.76 8.82
C GLY A 91 14.48 13.08 7.76
N LEU A 92 13.23 12.73 8.07
CA LEU A 92 12.05 13.53 7.76
C LEU A 92 11.11 13.45 8.97
N ASP A 93 11.12 14.55 9.70
CA ASP A 93 10.12 15.10 10.60
C ASP A 93 9.63 14.24 11.78
N GLU A 94 10.31 14.46 12.91
CA GLU A 94 9.74 14.37 14.24
C GLU A 94 8.62 15.41 14.44
N THR A 95 7.38 15.04 14.11
CA THR A 95 6.12 15.60 14.66
C THR A 95 5.04 14.56 14.36
N ASP A 96 4.40 13.84 15.28
CA ASP A 96 4.07 14.11 16.67
C ASP A 96 4.03 12.79 17.46
N ALA A 97 4.86 12.71 18.50
CA ALA A 97 4.69 11.76 19.59
C ALA A 97 4.23 12.54 20.84
N SER A 98 2.95 12.87 20.89
CA SER A 98 2.23 13.04 22.16
C SER A 98 0.74 13.12 21.89
N THR A 99 0.03 12.00 22.03
CA THR A 99 -1.03 11.86 23.04
C THR A 99 -1.73 10.50 22.92
N ASN A 100 -1.73 9.81 24.05
CA ASN A 100 -2.75 8.88 24.53
C ASN A 100 -2.81 7.47 23.96
N LEU A 101 -2.11 6.60 24.70
CA LEU A 101 -2.62 5.35 25.27
C LEU A 101 -4.15 5.20 25.21
N ALA A 102 -4.59 4.08 24.63
CA ALA A 102 -5.94 3.50 24.54
C ALA A 102 -6.48 3.41 23.11
N SER A 103 -6.94 2.21 22.76
CA SER A 103 -7.48 1.77 21.47
C SER A 103 -6.38 1.34 20.48
N GLN A 104 -5.97 0.06 20.43
CA GLN A 104 -6.85 -1.01 19.94
C GLN A 104 -7.94 -0.46 19.01
N ARG A 105 -7.54 0.17 17.92
CA ARG A 105 -8.40 0.35 16.75
C ARG A 105 -7.69 -0.26 15.56
N PHE A 106 -8.08 -1.50 15.33
CA PHE A 106 -8.28 -2.06 14.00
C PHE A 106 -8.41 -0.96 12.95
N CYS A 107 -7.65 -1.13 11.87
CA CYS A 107 -7.90 -0.61 10.53
C CYS A 107 -9.17 0.24 10.40
N ASN A 108 -9.10 1.53 10.74
CA ASN A 108 -10.07 2.50 10.24
C ASN A 108 -9.70 2.79 8.79
N ILE A 109 -10.16 1.90 7.92
CA ILE A 109 -10.34 2.17 6.50
C ILE A 109 -11.49 3.19 6.45
N PRO A 110 -11.26 4.44 5.98
CA PRO A 110 -12.37 5.34 5.76
C PRO A 110 -13.27 4.71 4.71
N SER A 111 -14.50 4.42 5.11
CA SER A 111 -15.58 3.83 4.32
C SER A 111 -16.23 4.87 3.39
N SER A 112 -15.43 5.57 2.60
CA SER A 112 -15.94 6.43 1.53
C SER A 112 -14.96 6.43 0.37
N PHE A 113 -15.05 5.35 -0.40
CA PHE A 113 -14.86 5.41 -1.84
C PHE A 113 -16.11 6.09 -2.42
N ASP A 114 -16.09 7.42 -2.46
CA ASP A 114 -16.88 8.21 -3.40
C ASP A 114 -15.96 8.69 -4.53
#